data_AF-A0ABD5GDB7-F1
#
_entry.id   AF-A0ABD5GDB7-F1
#
_cell.length_a   1.000
_cell.length_b   1.000
_cell.length_c   1.000
_cell.angle_alpha   90.00
_cell.angle_beta   90.00
_cell.angle_gamma   90.00
#
_symmetry.space_group_name_H-M   'P 1'
#
loop_
_entity.id
_entity.type
_entity.pdbx_description
1 polymer ?
#
loop_
_entity_poly.entity_id
_entity_poly.type
_entity_poly.pdbx_seq_one_letter_code
_entity_poly.pdbx_strand_id
1 'polypeptide(L)' 'MTIREMLSALRDAGLSQQQIGDLAGVSQPTICRAVRGSDLKYEIGKKIEQLYLRSVPQGRAEENSKALPTSRA' A
#
# COMPACT_ATOMS: atom_id res chain seq x y z
N MET A 1 -7.76 1.43 -6.13
CA MET A 1 -6.95 1.70 -4.92
C MET A 1 -6.08 2.92 -5.12
N THR A 2 -5.92 3.73 -4.08
CA THR A 2 -4.91 4.79 -4.00
C THR A 2 -3.54 4.23 -3.64
N ILE A 3 -2.46 4.99 -3.87
CA ILE A 3 -1.10 4.58 -3.44
C ILE A 3 -1.04 4.32 -1.94
N ARG A 4 -1.72 5.13 -1.13
CA ARG A 4 -1.77 4.96 0.33
C ARG A 4 -2.42 3.63 0.71
N GLU A 5 -3.52 3.25 0.05
CA GLU A 5 -4.18 1.97 0.28
C GLU A 5 -3.27 0.79 -0.10
N MET A 6 -2.57 0.89 -1.24
CA MET A 6 -1.62 -0.15 -1.67
C MET A 6 -0.46 -0.32 -0.68
N LEU A 7 0.09 0.80 -0.19
CA LEU A 7 1.13 0.79 0.84
C LEU A 7 0.63 0.21 2.16
N SER A 8 -0.64 0.46 2.53
CA SER A 8 -1.25 -0.17 3.70
C SER A 8 -1.34 -1.67 3.52
N ALA A 9 -1.88 -2.14 2.38
CA ALA A 9 -2.01 -3.56 2.11
C ALA A 9 -0.66 -4.29 2.06
N LEU A 10 0.38 -3.65 1.50
CA LEU A 10 1.75 -4.17 1.53
C LEU A 10 2.30 -4.31 2.96
N ARG A 11 2.01 -3.33 3.83
CA ARG A 11 2.36 -3.41 5.26
C ARG A 11 1.58 -4.51 5.97
N ASP A 12 0.31 -4.65 5.67
CA ASP A 12 -0.55 -5.68 6.26
C ASP A 12 -0.14 -7.09 5.77
N ALA A 13 0.52 -7.19 4.60
CA ALA A 13 1.22 -8.39 4.12
C ALA A 13 2.61 -8.61 4.77
N GLY A 14 3.01 -7.78 5.74
CA GLY A 14 4.22 -7.94 6.53
C GLY A 14 5.45 -7.17 6.03
N LEU A 15 5.31 -6.31 5.01
CA LEU A 15 6.44 -5.53 4.49
C LEU A 15 6.62 -4.22 5.25
N SER A 16 7.84 -3.97 5.74
CA SER A 16 8.20 -2.67 6.31
C SER A 16 8.35 -1.58 5.25
N GLN A 17 8.27 -0.30 5.64
CA GLN A 17 8.48 0.82 4.71
C GLN A 17 9.86 0.79 4.04
N GLN A 18 10.88 0.30 4.74
CA GLN A 18 12.23 0.12 4.20
C GLN A 18 12.21 -0.93 3.08
N GLN A 19 11.67 -2.12 3.37
CA GLN A 19 11.55 -3.20 2.38
C GLN A 19 10.71 -2.79 1.16
N ILE A 20 9.61 -2.04 1.38
CA ILE A 20 8.81 -1.51 0.28
C ILE A 20 9.65 -0.57 -0.60
N GLY A 21 10.45 0.31 0.01
CA GLY A 21 11.36 1.20 -0.72
C GLY A 21 12.36 0.42 -1.55
N ASP A 22 13.05 -0.55 -0.92
CA ASP A 22 14.05 -1.38 -1.58
C ASP A 22 13.44 -2.18 -2.75
N LEU A 23 12.27 -2.78 -2.56
CA LEU A 23 11.56 -3.56 -3.57
C LEU A 23 10.98 -2.70 -4.70
N ALA A 24 10.49 -1.49 -4.39
CA ALA A 24 9.99 -0.54 -5.38
C ALA A 24 11.11 0.30 -6.02
N GLY A 25 12.38 0.13 -5.60
CA GLY A 25 13.52 0.90 -6.11
C GLY A 25 13.41 2.40 -5.83
N VAL A 26 12.90 2.77 -4.65
CA VAL A 26 12.81 4.15 -4.16
C VAL A 26 13.28 4.24 -2.70
N SER A 27 13.62 5.43 -2.24
CA SER A 27 14.08 5.60 -0.85
C SER A 27 12.95 5.44 0.17
N GLN A 28 13.26 4.90 1.35
CA GLN A 28 12.30 4.79 2.45
C GLN A 28 11.64 6.13 2.85
N PRO A 29 12.34 7.30 2.86
CA PRO A 29 11.68 8.58 3.09
C PRO A 29 10.60 8.92 2.06
N THR A 30 10.76 8.45 0.82
CA THR A 30 9.74 8.62 -0.24
C THR A 30 8.49 7.79 0.08
N ILE A 31 8.67 6.55 0.54
CA ILE A 31 7.55 5.71 1.02
C ILE A 31 6.88 6.35 2.24
N CYS A 32 7.66 6.85 3.20
CA CYS A 32 7.13 7.51 4.40
C CYS A 32 6.25 8.72 4.05
N ARG A 33 6.68 9.56 3.10
CA ARG A 33 5.87 10.69 2.61
C ARG A 33 4.60 10.22 1.89
N ALA A 34 4.70 9.19 1.06
CA ALA A 34 3.55 8.61 0.35
C ALA A 34 2.48 8.06 1.30
N VAL A 35 2.90 7.39 2.39
CA VAL A 35 1.98 6.92 3.44
C VAL A 35 1.23 8.08 4.11
N ARG A 36 1.88 9.24 4.24
CA ARG A 36 1.28 10.48 4.78
C ARG A 36 0.39 11.21 3.76
N GLY A 37 0.27 10.71 2.53
CA GLY A 37 -0.59 11.29 1.50
C GLY A 37 0.07 12.40 0.68
N SER A 38 1.40 12.50 0.68
CA SER A 38 2.09 13.42 -0.25
C SER A 38 1.94 12.95 -1.70
N ASP A 39 1.78 13.90 -2.61
CA ASP A 39 1.80 13.61 -4.04
C ASP A 39 3.13 12.99 -4.46
N LEU A 40 3.02 11.96 -5.29
CA LEU A 40 4.16 11.26 -5.86
C LEU A 40 4.21 11.48 -7.36
N LYS A 41 5.41 11.41 -7.91
CA LYS A 41 5.59 11.28 -9.36
C LYS A 41 4.90 10.00 -9.82
N TYR A 42 4.24 10.08 -10.98
CA TYR A 42 3.53 8.96 -11.60
C TYR A 42 4.36 7.66 -11.63
N GLU A 43 5.62 7.76 -12.06
CA GLU A 43 6.56 6.63 -12.12
C GLU A 43 6.74 5.91 -10.77
N ILE A 44 6.77 6.65 -9.67
CA ILE A 44 6.88 6.07 -8.32
C ILE A 44 5.58 5.35 -7.97
N GLY A 45 4.44 5.96 -8.30
CA GLY A 45 3.13 5.34 -8.12
C GLY A 45 3.01 4.00 -8.86
N LYS A 46 3.45 3.93 -10.12
CA LYS A 46 3.43 2.69 -10.92
C LYS A 46 4.32 1.60 -10.34
N LYS A 47 5.50 1.94 -9.82
CA LYS A 47 6.38 0.96 -9.15
C LYS A 47 5.73 0.37 -7.90
N ILE A 48 5.06 1.20 -7.11
CA ILE A 48 4.32 0.74 -5.92
C ILE A 48 3.15 -0.15 -6.32
N GLU A 49 2.41 0.22 -7.38
CA GLU A 49 1.31 -0.58 -7.92
C GLU A 49 1.80 -1.96 -8.39
N GLN A 50 2.91 -2.02 -9.14
CA GLN A 50 3.50 -3.29 -9.57
C GLN A 50 3.92 -4.16 -8.38
N LEU A 51 4.51 -3.56 -7.35
CA LEU A 51 4.87 -4.27 -6.12
C LEU A 51 3.63 -4.82 -5.41
N TYR A 52 2.56 -4.02 -5.32
CA TYR A 52 1.27 -4.44 -4.75
C TYR A 52 0.68 -5.64 -5.49
N LEU A 53 0.59 -5.56 -6.82
CA LEU A 53 0.05 -6.64 -7.65
C LEU A 53 0.83 -7.95 -7.52
N ARG A 54 2.15 -7.87 -7.31
CA ARG A 54 3.02 -9.04 -7.10
C ARG A 54 2.89 -9.64 -5.69
N SER A 55 2.73 -8.79 -4.67
CA SER A 55 2.86 -9.20 -3.27
C SER A 55 1.53 -9.53 -2.61
N VAL A 56 0.43 -8.98 -3.12
CA VAL A 56 -0.91 -9.19 -2.58
C VAL A 56 -1.74 -9.97 -3.60
N PRO A 57 -2.08 -11.24 -3.33
CA PRO A 57 -2.95 -12.02 -4.20
C PRO A 57 -4.31 -11.31 -4.35
N GLN A 58 -4.76 -11.13 -5.60
CA GLN A 58 -5.95 -10.35 -5.96
C GLN A 58 -7.28 -10.93 -5.45
N GLY A 59 -7.26 -12.05 -4.70
CA GLY A 59 -8.45 -12.76 -4.22
C GLY A 59 -8.93 -12.41 -2.80
N ARG A 60 -8.33 -11.42 -2.11
CA ARG A 60 -8.65 -11.15 -0.68
C ARG A 60 -8.86 -9.68 -0.29
N ALA A 61 -8.58 -8.73 -1.19
CA ALA A 61 -8.49 -7.31 -0.84
C ALA A 61 -9.80 -6.51 -1.00
N GLU A 62 -10.77 -6.96 -1.80
CA GLU A 62 -12.04 -6.23 -1.97
C GLU A 62 -13.09 -6.56 -0.89
N GLU A 63 -12.95 -7.68 -0.17
CA GLU A 63 -13.98 -8.14 0.78
C GLU A 63 -13.88 -7.48 2.17
N ASN A 64 -12.70 -7.00 2.58
CA ASN A 64 -12.48 -6.52 3.95
C ASN A 64 -12.77 -5.00 4.16
N SER A 65 -13.06 -4.25 3.10
CA SER A 65 -13.38 -2.82 3.18
C SER A 65 -14.86 -2.53 3.43
N LYS A 66 -15.73 -3.56 3.41
CA LYS A 66 -17.19 -3.41 3.56
C LYS A 66 -17.74 -3.93 4.90
N ALA A 67 -16.91 -4.54 5.74
CA ALA A 67 -17.31 -5.04 7.05
C ALA A 67 -16.92 -4.04 8.17
N LEU A 68 -17.70 -2.96 8.29
CA LEU A 68 -17.80 -2.23 9.55
C LEU A 68 -18.87 -2.93 10.40
N PRO A 69 -18.54 -3.60 11.51
CA PRO A 69 -19.57 -4.15 12.39
C PRO A 69 -20.29 -2.99 13.07
N THR A 70 -21.61 -2.96 12.86
CA THR A 70 -22.60 -2.26 13.66
C THR A 70 -22.26 -2.39 15.15
N SER A 71 -21.82 -1.30 15.79
CA SER A 71 -21.88 -1.21 17.24
C SER A 71 -23.30 -0.81 17.64
N ARG A 72 -24.04 -1.83 18.05
CA ARG A 72 -25.30 -1.74 18.77
C ARG A 72 -24.98 -1.38 20.22
N ALA A 73 -25.42 -0.21 20.67
CA ALA A 73 -25.74 0.12 22.06
C ALA A 73 -26.72 1.30 22.06
#